data_AF-A0A9P5AEI8-F1
#
_entry.id   AF-A0A9P5AEI8-F1
#
_cell.length_a   1.000
_cell.length_b   1.000
_cell.length_c   1.000
_cell.angle_alpha   90.00
_cell.angle_beta   90.00
_cell.angle_gamma   90.00
#
_symmetry.space_group_name_H-M   'P 1'
#
loop_
_entity.id
_entity.type
_entity.pdbx_description
1 polymer ?
#
loop_
_entity_poly.entity_id
_entity_poly.type
_entity_poly.pdbx_seq_one_letter_code
_entity_poly.pdbx_strand_id
1 'polypeptide(L)'
;MALNVTSDQGPSKFQEGLDENHAQTLDRAVRNVLQTEVAELTYAQILDGLPTEKSVNDSYPFIEDHPVYTSKHTDICPGFIDRAREFRAQFGLSLLKYDPETISKFQNTVTGSQEYNLRLIEMVVIACHQIGAYLFELDGGDHKHKKYQEWRSMVLEERRNGVEARRHYAPTPIAFSHRSYRSYEQYPRGFADVAGYWAESKIFGGVVVFDRGESETEVRLSFASCSGHCRER
;
A
#
# COMPACT_ATOMS: atom_id res chain seq x y z
N MET A 1 8.80 19.20 -12.86
CA MET A 1 7.58 20.03 -12.82
C MET A 1 7.37 20.45 -11.39
N ALA A 2 7.43 21.75 -11.11
CA ALA A 2 7.16 22.28 -9.78
C ALA A 2 5.69 22.05 -9.44
N LEU A 3 5.43 21.49 -8.27
CA LEU A 3 4.09 21.44 -7.70
C LEU A 3 3.64 22.89 -7.45
N ASN A 4 2.66 23.37 -8.21
CA ASN A 4 2.06 24.68 -7.98
C ASN A 4 1.24 24.60 -6.69
N VAL A 5 1.82 25.12 -5.61
CA VAL A 5 1.19 25.24 -4.29
C VAL A 5 0.48 26.59 -4.22
N THR A 6 -0.85 26.57 -4.20
CA THR A 6 -1.60 27.65 -3.54
C THR A 6 -1.41 27.47 -2.05
N SER A 7 -0.70 28.41 -1.43
CA SER A 7 -0.57 28.54 0.01
C SER A 7 -1.93 28.93 0.60
N ASP A 8 -2.68 27.95 1.08
CA ASP A 8 -3.77 28.18 2.02
C ASP A 8 -3.57 27.27 3.22
N GLN A 9 -2.85 27.79 4.22
CA GLN A 9 -2.72 27.19 5.55
C GLN A 9 -4.02 27.45 6.33
N GLY A 10 -5.10 26.80 5.90
CA GLY A 10 -6.31 26.65 6.71
C GLY A 10 -6.08 25.59 7.80
N PRO A 11 -6.91 25.55 8.87
CA PRO A 11 -6.81 24.50 9.87
C PRO A 11 -6.88 23.15 9.16
N SER A 12 -6.02 22.21 9.56
CA SER A 12 -6.06 20.81 9.11
C SER A 12 -7.51 20.37 9.09
N LYS A 13 -8.11 20.23 7.89
CA LYS A 13 -9.51 19.85 7.77
C LYS A 13 -9.60 18.43 8.33
N PHE A 14 -10.18 18.32 9.52
CA PHE A 14 -10.42 17.04 10.17
C PHE A 14 -11.25 16.14 9.24
N GLN A 15 -11.07 14.84 9.37
CA GLN A 15 -11.87 13.88 8.63
C GLN A 15 -13.35 14.12 8.92
N GLU A 16 -14.14 14.41 7.88
CA GLU A 16 -15.58 14.65 8.04
C GLU A 16 -16.26 13.45 8.72
N GLY A 17 -17.08 13.72 9.74
CA GLY A 17 -17.79 12.69 10.51
C GLY A 17 -17.08 12.20 11.77
N LEU A 18 -15.85 12.66 12.06
CA LEU A 18 -15.20 12.45 13.35
C LEU A 18 -15.28 13.70 14.24
N ASP A 19 -15.45 13.49 15.54
CA ASP A 19 -15.20 14.52 16.54
C ASP A 19 -13.70 14.84 16.64
N GLU A 20 -13.38 15.93 17.34
CA GLU A 20 -12.01 16.42 17.45
C GLU A 20 -11.06 15.38 18.10
N ASN A 21 -11.52 14.62 19.10
CA ASN A 21 -10.67 13.66 19.81
C ASN A 21 -10.36 12.43 18.93
N HIS A 22 -11.38 11.87 18.29
CA HIS A 22 -11.21 10.75 17.35
C HIS A 22 -10.33 11.16 16.17
N ALA A 23 -10.57 12.34 15.61
CA ALA A 23 -9.78 12.85 14.49
C ALA A 23 -8.31 13.11 14.87
N GLN A 24 -8.05 13.73 16.02
CA GLN A 24 -6.68 13.95 16.52
C GLN A 24 -5.97 12.64 16.83
N THR A 25 -6.67 11.66 17.40
CA THR A 25 -6.08 10.36 17.70
C THR A 25 -5.73 9.60 16.44
N LEU A 26 -6.61 9.62 15.43
CA LEU A 26 -6.36 9.03 14.13
C LEU A 26 -5.18 9.71 13.42
N ASP A 27 -5.15 11.05 13.35
CA ASP A 27 -4.06 11.81 12.73
C ASP A 27 -2.71 11.44 13.37
N ARG A 28 -2.65 11.45 14.71
CA ARG A 28 -1.45 11.05 15.44
C ARG A 28 -1.04 9.61 15.15
N ALA A 29 -1.99 8.67 15.15
CA ALA A 29 -1.70 7.27 14.90
C ALA A 29 -1.14 7.04 13.49
N VAL A 30 -1.74 7.63 12.47
CA VAL A 30 -1.24 7.55 11.09
C VAL A 30 0.14 8.19 10.99
N ARG A 31 0.34 9.39 11.54
CA ARG A 31 1.65 10.07 11.52
C ARG A 31 2.74 9.25 12.20
N ASN A 32 2.44 8.59 13.32
CA ASN A 32 3.39 7.70 13.99
C ASN A 32 3.83 6.55 13.09
N VAL A 33 2.90 5.92 12.34
CA VAL A 33 3.25 4.88 11.36
C VAL A 33 4.10 5.46 10.23
N LEU A 34 3.73 6.63 9.68
CA LEU A 34 4.48 7.29 8.61
C LEU A 34 5.90 7.74 9.05
N GLN A 35 6.15 7.90 10.35
CA GLN A 35 7.47 8.22 10.89
C GLN A 35 8.40 7.00 10.98
N THR A 36 7.88 5.79 10.82
CA THR A 36 8.71 4.59 10.86
C THR A 36 9.59 4.48 9.61
N GLU A 37 10.79 3.92 9.78
CA GLU A 37 11.70 3.65 8.66
C GLU A 37 11.06 2.71 7.63
N VAL A 38 10.31 1.70 8.07
CA VAL A 38 9.64 0.75 7.17
C VAL A 38 8.62 1.45 6.26
N ALA A 39 7.83 2.38 6.79
CA ALA A 39 6.88 3.16 5.98
C ALA A 39 7.61 4.08 5.00
N GLU A 40 8.67 4.78 5.46
CA GLU A 40 9.48 5.66 4.61
C GLU A 40 10.08 4.90 3.41
N LEU A 41 10.73 3.76 3.67
CA LEU A 41 11.34 2.94 2.62
C LEU A 41 10.30 2.28 1.70
N THR A 42 9.14 1.90 2.24
CA THR A 42 8.05 1.31 1.45
C THR A 42 7.50 2.32 0.45
N TYR A 43 7.15 3.53 0.92
CA TYR A 43 6.59 4.56 0.06
C TYR A 43 7.61 5.17 -0.90
N ALA A 44 8.88 5.27 -0.49
CA ALA A 44 9.95 5.68 -1.38
C ALA A 44 10.12 4.73 -2.58
N GLN A 45 10.04 3.40 -2.36
CA GLN A 45 10.06 2.43 -3.46
C GLN A 45 8.88 2.60 -4.42
N ILE A 46 7.67 2.85 -3.91
CA ILE A 46 6.49 3.11 -4.76
C ILE A 46 6.71 4.35 -5.62
N LEU A 47 7.23 5.43 -5.02
CA LEU A 47 7.54 6.68 -5.72
C LEU A 47 8.66 6.51 -6.76
N ASP A 48 9.65 5.67 -6.49
CA ASP A 48 10.73 5.30 -7.41
C ASP A 48 10.20 4.56 -8.65
N GLY A 49 9.17 3.72 -8.45
CA GLY A 49 8.45 3.00 -9.50
C GLY A 49 8.92 1.56 -9.69
N LEU A 50 9.92 1.10 -8.91
CA LEU A 50 10.24 -0.31 -8.76
C LEU A 50 10.53 -0.68 -7.30
N PRO A 51 10.16 -1.89 -6.86
CA PRO A 51 10.66 -2.42 -5.60
C PRO A 51 12.15 -2.77 -5.72
N THR A 52 12.83 -2.79 -4.58
CA THR A 52 14.21 -3.28 -4.45
C THR A 52 14.26 -4.80 -4.61
N GLU A 53 15.43 -5.33 -4.97
CA GLU A 53 15.69 -6.77 -5.02
C GLU A 53 15.31 -7.46 -3.71
N LYS A 54 15.69 -6.86 -2.57
CA LYS A 54 15.30 -7.36 -1.24
C LYS A 54 13.79 -7.47 -1.11
N SER A 55 13.06 -6.42 -1.47
CA SER A 55 11.60 -6.41 -1.34
C SER A 55 10.90 -7.42 -2.24
N VAL A 56 11.46 -7.70 -3.43
CA VAL A 56 10.97 -8.77 -4.31
C VAL A 56 11.26 -10.13 -3.71
N ASN A 57 12.50 -10.39 -3.26
CA ASN A 57 12.94 -11.67 -2.70
C ASN A 57 12.14 -12.08 -1.45
N ASP A 58 11.73 -11.12 -0.62
CA ASP A 58 10.87 -11.39 0.55
C ASP A 58 9.52 -12.01 0.17
N SER A 59 9.06 -11.74 -1.06
CA SER A 59 7.70 -12.04 -1.49
C SER A 59 7.66 -12.92 -2.73
N TYR A 60 8.74 -13.17 -3.46
CA TYR A 60 8.74 -13.87 -4.76
C TYR A 60 10.03 -14.67 -4.97
N PRO A 61 9.97 -15.80 -5.68
CA PRO A 61 11.18 -16.44 -6.15
C PRO A 61 11.93 -15.53 -7.13
N PHE A 62 13.25 -15.70 -7.20
CA PHE A 62 14.09 -15.02 -8.17
C PHE A 62 13.67 -15.34 -9.61
N ILE A 63 13.67 -14.32 -10.47
CA ILE A 63 13.36 -14.41 -11.91
C ILE A 63 14.42 -13.59 -12.63
N GLU A 64 15.31 -14.25 -13.37
CA GLU A 64 16.54 -13.66 -13.92
C GLU A 64 16.31 -12.37 -14.73
N ASP A 65 15.28 -12.36 -15.58
CA ASP A 65 15.00 -11.24 -16.47
C ASP A 65 14.00 -10.23 -15.88
N HIS A 66 13.57 -10.40 -14.63
CA HIS A 66 12.65 -9.47 -14.00
C HIS A 66 13.31 -8.07 -13.91
N PRO A 67 12.57 -6.97 -14.19
CA PRO A 67 13.12 -5.62 -14.32
C PRO A 67 13.98 -5.14 -13.16
N VAL A 68 13.68 -5.61 -11.95
CA VAL A 68 14.41 -5.31 -10.72
C VAL A 68 15.83 -5.87 -10.76
N TYR A 69 16.04 -7.11 -11.21
CA TYR A 69 17.38 -7.72 -11.26
C TYR A 69 18.17 -7.29 -12.49
N THR A 70 17.50 -7.12 -13.64
CA THR A 70 18.17 -6.66 -14.87
C THR A 70 18.69 -5.24 -14.74
N SER A 71 18.05 -4.39 -13.93
CA SER A 71 18.59 -3.08 -13.58
C SER A 71 19.39 -3.03 -12.28
N LYS A 72 19.61 -4.17 -11.61
CA LYS A 72 20.32 -4.25 -10.32
C LYS A 72 19.76 -3.27 -9.28
N HIS A 73 18.44 -3.19 -9.18
CA HIS A 73 17.73 -2.25 -8.31
C HIS A 73 17.81 -2.72 -6.85
N THR A 74 19.03 -2.65 -6.31
CA THR A 74 19.42 -3.10 -4.97
C THR A 74 19.07 -2.06 -3.92
N ASP A 75 19.20 -0.78 -4.29
CA ASP A 75 18.88 0.38 -3.47
C ASP A 75 17.84 1.26 -4.17
N ILE A 76 17.14 2.07 -3.37
CA ILE A 76 16.20 3.09 -3.85
C ILE A 76 16.98 4.18 -4.59
N CYS A 77 16.49 4.62 -5.75
CA CYS A 77 17.11 5.69 -6.54
C CYS A 77 17.25 6.99 -5.72
N PRO A 78 18.33 7.78 -5.94
CA PRO A 78 18.56 9.02 -5.20
C PRO A 78 17.36 9.98 -5.25
N GLY A 79 17.00 10.54 -4.10
CA GLY A 79 15.95 11.56 -3.98
C GLY A 79 14.53 11.02 -3.70
N PHE A 80 14.25 9.73 -3.88
CA PHE A 80 12.91 9.20 -3.58
C PHE A 80 12.62 9.04 -2.09
N ILE A 81 13.65 8.82 -1.27
CA ILE A 81 13.54 8.88 0.20
C ILE A 81 13.13 10.29 0.64
N ASP A 82 13.75 11.32 0.07
CA ASP A 82 13.43 12.70 0.40
C ASP A 82 12.01 13.07 -0.07
N ARG A 83 11.58 12.60 -1.25
CA ARG A 83 10.18 12.74 -1.70
C ARG A 83 9.18 12.07 -0.76
N ALA A 84 9.49 10.88 -0.23
CA ALA A 84 8.64 10.22 0.76
C ALA A 84 8.54 11.05 2.06
N ARG A 85 9.64 11.67 2.49
CA ARG A 85 9.66 12.60 3.64
C ARG A 85 8.87 13.88 3.37
N GLU A 86 8.99 14.44 2.18
CA GLU A 86 8.22 15.62 1.74
C GLU A 86 6.71 15.31 1.75
N PHE A 87 6.31 14.17 1.19
CA PHE A 87 4.93 13.71 1.25
C PHE A 87 4.45 13.57 2.69
N ARG A 88 5.22 12.91 3.57
CA ARG A 88 4.89 12.77 4.99
C ARG A 88 4.71 14.12 5.68
N ALA A 89 5.58 15.10 5.39
CA ALA A 89 5.52 16.43 5.98
C ALA A 89 4.24 17.19 5.56
N GLN A 90 3.76 16.96 4.34
CA GLN A 90 2.57 17.59 3.77
C GLN A 90 1.29 16.77 3.97
N PHE A 91 1.40 15.56 4.54
CA PHE A 91 0.26 14.67 4.72
C PHE A 91 -0.80 15.30 5.63
N GLY A 92 -2.06 15.17 5.21
CA GLY A 92 -3.25 15.49 5.99
C GLY A 92 -4.34 14.45 5.77
N LEU A 93 -5.14 14.19 6.80
CA LEU A 93 -6.20 13.18 6.77
C LEU A 93 -7.21 13.40 5.64
N SER A 94 -7.43 14.64 5.20
CA SER A 94 -8.33 14.98 4.08
C SER A 94 -7.93 14.35 2.75
N LEU A 95 -6.71 13.83 2.61
CA LEU A 95 -6.29 13.05 1.44
C LEU A 95 -6.99 11.68 1.39
N LEU A 96 -7.43 11.17 2.54
CA LEU A 96 -8.02 9.85 2.70
C LEU A 96 -9.53 9.88 2.48
N LYS A 97 -10.04 8.82 1.87
CA LYS A 97 -11.47 8.60 1.62
C LYS A 97 -11.92 7.34 2.35
N TYR A 98 -12.35 7.50 3.59
CA TYR A 98 -12.98 6.40 4.32
C TYR A 98 -14.44 6.25 3.89
N ASP A 99 -14.94 5.03 3.89
CA ASP A 99 -16.37 4.82 3.73
C ASP A 99 -17.11 5.39 4.97
N PRO A 100 -18.30 6.01 4.78
CA PRO A 100 -19.03 6.65 5.88
C PRO A 100 -19.37 5.70 7.03
N GLU A 101 -19.54 4.40 6.73
CA GLU A 101 -19.86 3.39 7.72
C GLU A 101 -18.66 3.13 8.66
N THR A 102 -17.46 2.97 8.12
CA THR A 102 -16.23 2.80 8.92
C THR A 102 -15.95 4.04 9.77
N ILE A 103 -16.15 5.26 9.24
CA ILE A 103 -16.05 6.50 10.05
C ILE A 103 -17.04 6.45 11.22
N SER A 104 -18.32 6.18 10.92
CA SER A 104 -19.38 6.12 11.92
C SER A 104 -19.09 5.06 12.99
N LYS A 105 -18.64 3.87 12.59
CA LYS A 105 -18.27 2.78 13.50
C LYS A 105 -17.15 3.20 14.43
N PHE A 106 -16.08 3.83 13.94
CA PHE A 106 -15.01 4.33 14.80
C PHE A 106 -15.49 5.44 15.74
N GLN A 107 -16.22 6.44 15.22
CA GLN A 107 -16.74 7.58 15.99
C GLN A 107 -17.64 7.16 17.17
N ASN A 108 -18.40 6.07 17.00
CA ASN A 108 -19.34 5.59 18.02
C ASN A 108 -18.69 4.69 19.08
N THR A 109 -17.37 4.46 19.01
CA THR A 109 -16.66 3.67 20.03
C THR A 109 -16.35 4.48 21.27
N VAL A 110 -16.23 3.80 22.42
CA VAL A 110 -15.81 4.44 23.67
C VAL A 110 -14.28 4.49 23.74
N THR A 111 -13.69 5.67 23.89
CA THR A 111 -12.24 5.86 24.00
C THR A 111 -11.61 4.93 25.04
N GLY A 112 -10.55 4.22 24.65
CA GLY A 112 -9.83 3.28 25.51
C GLY A 112 -10.44 1.88 25.60
N SER A 113 -11.63 1.65 25.00
CA SER A 113 -12.18 0.30 24.87
C SER A 113 -11.38 -0.55 23.87
N GLN A 114 -11.53 -1.88 23.96
CA GLN A 114 -10.94 -2.79 22.98
C GLN A 114 -11.45 -2.50 21.57
N GLU A 115 -12.76 -2.26 21.42
CA GLU A 115 -13.38 -1.94 20.12
C GLU A 115 -12.81 -0.65 19.53
N TYR A 116 -12.65 0.40 20.35
CA TYR A 116 -12.00 1.64 19.93
C TYR A 116 -10.59 1.38 19.37
N ASN A 117 -9.79 0.58 20.07
CA ASN A 117 -8.43 0.27 19.61
C ASN A 117 -8.43 -0.52 18.29
N LEU A 118 -9.34 -1.48 18.14
CA LEU A 118 -9.46 -2.27 16.91
C LEU A 118 -9.90 -1.41 15.72
N ARG A 119 -10.91 -0.55 15.92
CA ARG A 119 -11.37 0.40 14.90
C ARG A 119 -10.33 1.44 14.55
N LEU A 120 -9.54 1.92 15.52
CA LEU A 120 -8.41 2.80 15.25
C LEU A 120 -7.35 2.10 14.37
N ILE A 121 -7.04 0.83 14.64
CA ILE A 121 -6.12 0.05 13.80
C ILE A 121 -6.69 -0.13 12.39
N GLU A 122 -7.99 -0.41 12.24
CA GLU A 122 -8.67 -0.48 10.93
C GLU A 122 -8.49 0.82 10.14
N MET A 123 -8.76 1.97 10.76
CA MET A 123 -8.57 3.28 10.12
C MET A 123 -7.11 3.51 9.71
N VAL A 124 -6.13 3.15 10.55
CA VAL A 124 -4.71 3.30 10.24
C VAL A 124 -4.25 2.39 9.09
N VAL A 125 -4.72 1.15 9.04
CA VAL A 125 -4.42 0.23 7.94
C VAL A 125 -4.98 0.77 6.62
N ILE A 126 -6.26 1.19 6.62
CA ILE A 126 -6.91 1.79 5.45
C ILE A 126 -6.13 3.03 4.98
N ALA A 127 -5.68 3.88 5.91
CA ALA A 127 -4.84 5.03 5.57
C ALA A 127 -3.56 4.60 4.82
N CYS A 128 -2.84 3.61 5.36
CA CYS A 128 -1.58 3.17 4.77
C CYS A 128 -1.76 2.57 3.37
N HIS A 129 -2.82 1.80 3.18
CA HIS A 129 -3.24 1.27 1.87
C HIS A 129 -3.52 2.38 0.87
N GLN A 130 -4.37 3.34 1.26
CA GLN A 130 -4.78 4.43 0.39
C GLN A 130 -3.62 5.35 0.00
N ILE A 131 -2.67 5.58 0.92
CA ILE A 131 -1.43 6.29 0.64
C ILE A 131 -0.60 5.52 -0.40
N GLY A 132 -0.42 4.21 -0.22
CA GLY A 132 0.31 3.38 -1.19
C GLY A 132 -0.30 3.45 -2.59
N ALA A 133 -1.63 3.31 -2.66
CA ALA A 133 -2.39 3.44 -3.90
C ALA A 133 -2.27 4.86 -4.52
N TYR A 134 -2.36 5.91 -3.70
CA TYR A 134 -2.21 7.30 -4.16
C TYR A 134 -0.81 7.57 -4.73
N LEU A 135 0.25 7.19 -4.01
CA LEU A 135 1.62 7.39 -4.45
C LEU A 135 1.93 6.60 -5.73
N PHE A 136 1.35 5.39 -5.87
CA PHE A 136 1.44 4.61 -7.08
C PHE A 136 0.82 5.36 -8.28
N GLU A 137 -0.37 5.93 -8.13
CA GLU A 137 -1.04 6.67 -9.21
C GLU A 137 -0.29 7.93 -9.67
N LEU A 138 0.58 8.50 -8.85
CA LEU A 138 1.39 9.66 -9.27
C LEU A 138 2.33 9.31 -10.45
N ASP A 139 2.81 8.06 -10.52
CA ASP A 139 3.71 7.52 -11.56
C ASP A 139 4.87 8.47 -11.96
N GLY A 140 5.34 9.25 -10.98
CA GLY A 140 6.37 10.29 -11.17
C GLY A 140 7.79 9.80 -10.97
N GLY A 141 7.98 8.48 -10.93
CA GLY A 141 9.24 7.80 -10.63
C GLY A 141 10.23 7.75 -11.80
N ASP A 142 11.47 7.38 -11.50
CA ASP A 142 12.54 7.26 -12.49
C ASP A 142 12.34 6.00 -13.34
N HIS A 143 11.81 4.94 -12.73
CA HIS A 143 11.51 3.71 -13.45
C HIS A 143 10.14 3.75 -14.13
N LYS A 144 9.18 4.47 -13.55
CA LYS A 144 7.76 4.49 -13.93
C LYS A 144 7.15 3.09 -13.97
N HIS A 145 5.83 2.98 -14.00
CA HIS A 145 5.17 1.67 -14.15
C HIS A 145 5.49 1.00 -15.49
N LYS A 146 5.81 1.82 -16.50
CA LYS A 146 6.06 1.40 -17.88
C LYS A 146 7.14 0.31 -17.99
N LYS A 147 8.26 0.43 -17.26
CA LYS A 147 9.36 -0.55 -17.34
C LYS A 147 8.92 -1.95 -16.95
N TYR A 148 8.11 -2.07 -15.89
CA TYR A 148 7.54 -3.36 -15.50
C TYR A 148 6.46 -3.84 -16.47
N GLN A 149 5.60 -2.93 -16.94
CA GLN A 149 4.50 -3.26 -17.86
C GLN A 149 5.01 -3.79 -19.21
N GLU A 150 6.10 -3.23 -19.75
CA GLU A 150 6.72 -3.69 -21.00
C GLU A 150 7.26 -5.11 -20.85
N TRP A 151 8.05 -5.36 -19.80
CA TRP A 151 8.53 -6.71 -19.48
C TRP A 151 7.38 -7.71 -19.29
N ARG A 152 6.36 -7.34 -18.52
CA ARG A 152 5.19 -8.18 -18.30
C ARG A 152 4.49 -8.53 -19.61
N SER A 153 4.31 -7.55 -20.49
CA SER A 153 3.64 -7.75 -21.78
C SER A 153 4.40 -8.71 -22.67
N MET A 154 5.73 -8.56 -22.73
CA MET A 154 6.64 -9.51 -23.41
C MET A 154 6.48 -10.92 -22.85
N VAL A 155 6.56 -11.10 -21.52
CA VAL A 155 6.41 -12.43 -20.89
C VAL A 155 5.05 -13.05 -21.20
N LEU A 156 3.96 -12.27 -21.15
CA LEU A 156 2.63 -12.77 -21.46
C LEU A 156 2.47 -13.15 -22.94
N GLU A 157 3.11 -12.43 -23.86
CA GLU A 157 3.12 -12.75 -25.28
C GLU A 157 3.91 -14.04 -25.57
N GLU A 158 5.10 -14.20 -24.97
CA GLU A 158 5.89 -15.43 -25.06
C GLU A 158 5.09 -16.65 -24.62
N ARG A 159 4.33 -16.52 -23.51
CA ARG A 159 3.44 -17.60 -23.03
C ARG A 159 2.30 -17.90 -24.00
N ARG A 160 1.62 -16.87 -24.53
CA ARG A 160 0.54 -17.06 -25.52
C ARG A 160 1.02 -17.77 -26.79
N ASN A 161 2.24 -17.48 -27.22
CA ASN A 161 2.81 -18.04 -28.44
C ASN A 161 3.39 -19.46 -28.26
N GLY A 162 3.19 -20.11 -27.11
CA GLY A 162 3.67 -21.47 -26.87
C GLY A 162 5.18 -21.59 -26.72
N VAL A 163 5.89 -20.47 -26.48
CA VAL A 163 7.31 -20.47 -26.05
C VAL A 163 7.44 -20.99 -24.60
N GLU A 164 6.30 -21.38 -23.98
CA GLU A 164 6.07 -21.83 -22.61
C GLU A 164 7.07 -22.83 -22.04
N ALA A 165 7.74 -23.64 -22.86
CA ALA A 165 8.81 -24.54 -22.37
C ALA A 165 9.94 -23.79 -21.63
N ARG A 166 10.02 -22.45 -21.73
CA ARG A 166 11.03 -21.61 -21.05
C ARG A 166 10.53 -20.80 -19.86
N ARG A 167 9.22 -20.69 -19.60
CA ARG A 167 8.66 -19.77 -18.57
C ARG A 167 7.69 -20.49 -17.65
N HIS A 168 8.18 -20.98 -16.51
CA HIS A 168 7.38 -21.68 -15.49
C HIS A 168 6.60 -20.77 -14.52
N TYR A 169 6.54 -19.46 -14.78
CA TYR A 169 5.91 -18.49 -13.88
C TYR A 169 4.94 -17.58 -14.62
N ALA A 170 3.91 -17.13 -13.90
CA ALA A 170 3.03 -16.05 -14.35
C ALA A 170 3.50 -14.72 -13.71
N PRO A 171 3.81 -13.68 -14.50
CA PRO A 171 4.20 -12.39 -13.94
C PRO A 171 3.03 -11.77 -13.17
N THR A 172 3.32 -11.06 -12.09
CA THR A 172 2.29 -10.35 -11.32
C THR A 172 1.70 -9.20 -12.14
N PRO A 173 0.50 -8.70 -11.80
CA PRO A 173 -0.14 -7.63 -12.56
C PRO A 173 0.68 -6.34 -12.58
N ILE A 174 1.30 -6.00 -11.45
CA ILE A 174 2.24 -4.88 -11.28
C ILE A 174 3.45 -5.31 -10.43
N ALA A 175 4.51 -4.49 -10.41
CA ALA A 175 5.74 -4.76 -9.65
C ALA A 175 5.48 -4.78 -8.13
N PHE A 176 4.63 -3.88 -7.65
CA PHE A 176 4.21 -3.77 -6.24
C PHE A 176 2.99 -4.64 -6.00
N SER A 177 3.17 -5.95 -5.83
CA SER A 177 2.04 -6.87 -5.73
C SER A 177 2.24 -7.90 -4.61
N HIS A 178 1.27 -8.02 -3.71
CA HIS A 178 1.23 -9.14 -2.77
C HIS A 178 0.81 -10.45 -3.45
N ARG A 179 1.20 -11.62 -2.92
CA ARG A 179 0.89 -12.91 -3.58
C ARG A 179 -0.61 -13.20 -3.71
N SER A 180 -1.36 -12.84 -2.68
CA SER A 180 -2.79 -13.18 -2.58
C SER A 180 -3.73 -12.05 -3.05
N TYR A 181 -3.24 -10.82 -3.20
CA TYR A 181 -4.06 -9.64 -3.51
C TYR A 181 -3.69 -9.08 -4.89
N ARG A 182 -4.00 -9.85 -5.93
CA ARG A 182 -3.62 -9.55 -7.33
C ARG A 182 -4.80 -9.27 -8.25
N SER A 183 -6.02 -9.59 -7.82
CA SER A 183 -7.23 -9.49 -8.63
C SER A 183 -7.69 -8.04 -8.73
N TYR A 184 -6.94 -7.22 -9.46
CA TYR A 184 -7.17 -5.78 -9.57
C TYR A 184 -8.55 -5.44 -10.11
N GLU A 185 -9.17 -6.31 -10.91
CA GLU A 185 -10.50 -6.10 -11.50
C GLU A 185 -11.62 -5.99 -10.46
N GLN A 186 -11.41 -6.54 -9.26
CA GLN A 186 -12.40 -6.48 -8.17
C GLN A 186 -12.21 -5.25 -7.27
N TYR A 187 -11.11 -4.51 -7.41
CA TYR A 187 -10.77 -3.40 -6.53
C TYR A 187 -11.17 -2.05 -7.14
N PRO A 188 -11.76 -1.11 -6.35
CA PRO A 188 -12.24 0.16 -6.86
C PRO A 188 -11.19 1.01 -7.60
N ARG A 189 -9.92 0.96 -7.17
CA ARG A 189 -8.80 1.69 -7.81
C ARG A 189 -7.89 0.76 -8.64
N GLY A 190 -8.35 -0.45 -8.95
CA GLY A 190 -7.64 -1.37 -9.82
C GLY A 190 -6.22 -1.70 -9.33
N PHE A 191 -5.23 -1.43 -10.18
CA PHE A 191 -3.82 -1.68 -9.87
C PHE A 191 -3.30 -0.87 -8.68
N ALA A 192 -3.85 0.32 -8.44
CA ALA A 192 -3.43 1.14 -7.31
C ALA A 192 -3.73 0.44 -5.97
N ASP A 193 -4.88 -0.23 -5.87
CA ASP A 193 -5.21 -1.02 -4.67
C ASP A 193 -4.29 -2.25 -4.52
N VAL A 194 -3.84 -2.86 -5.62
CA VAL A 194 -2.80 -3.91 -5.55
C VAL A 194 -1.49 -3.38 -4.94
N ALA A 195 -1.10 -2.15 -5.29
CA ALA A 195 0.06 -1.48 -4.70
C ALA A 195 -0.18 -1.10 -3.23
N GLY A 196 -1.40 -0.71 -2.87
CA GLY A 196 -1.83 -0.49 -1.49
C GLY A 196 -1.63 -1.73 -0.62
N TYR A 197 -2.11 -2.88 -1.07
CA TYR A 197 -1.92 -4.16 -0.36
C TYR A 197 -0.45 -4.57 -0.26
N TRP A 198 0.36 -4.28 -1.29
CA TRP A 198 1.80 -4.47 -1.20
C TRP A 198 2.41 -3.58 -0.11
N ALA A 199 2.01 -2.30 -0.03
CA ALA A 199 2.48 -1.38 1.00
C ALA A 199 2.09 -1.85 2.40
N GLU A 200 0.83 -2.24 2.61
CA GLU A 200 0.37 -2.85 3.86
C GLU A 200 1.25 -4.03 4.27
N SER A 201 1.52 -4.93 3.32
CA SER A 201 2.31 -6.13 3.59
C SER A 201 3.73 -5.85 4.04
N LYS A 202 4.32 -4.73 3.60
CA LYS A 202 5.64 -4.29 4.03
C LYS A 202 5.60 -3.58 5.39
N ILE A 203 4.62 -2.71 5.60
CA ILE A 203 4.50 -1.89 6.82
C ILE A 203 4.08 -2.73 8.03
N PHE A 204 3.12 -3.65 7.85
CA PHE A 204 2.55 -4.46 8.92
C PHE A 204 3.07 -5.91 8.94
N GLY A 205 3.92 -6.29 8.00
CA GLY A 205 4.44 -7.67 7.86
C GLY A 205 3.44 -8.66 7.24
N GLY A 206 2.31 -8.17 6.73
CA GLY A 206 1.24 -8.94 6.09
C GLY A 206 0.08 -8.02 5.71
N VAL A 207 -0.90 -8.55 5.00
CA VAL A 207 -2.14 -7.81 4.74
C VAL A 207 -3.08 -7.99 5.93
N VAL A 208 -3.61 -6.89 6.44
CA VAL A 208 -4.49 -6.91 7.62
C VAL A 208 -5.93 -7.03 7.14
N VAL A 209 -6.62 -8.07 7.59
CA VAL A 209 -8.02 -8.33 7.25
C VAL A 209 -8.86 -8.26 8.52
N PHE A 210 -9.89 -7.42 8.47
CA PHE A 210 -10.87 -7.28 9.53
C PHE A 210 -12.06 -8.17 9.20
N ASP A 211 -12.20 -9.25 9.95
CA ASP A 211 -13.41 -10.07 9.92
C ASP A 211 -14.52 -9.34 10.68
N ARG A 212 -15.63 -9.11 9.99
CA ARG A 212 -16.78 -8.35 10.48
C ARG A 212 -17.86 -9.24 11.10
N GLY A 213 -17.64 -10.56 11.12
CA GLY A 213 -18.63 -11.55 11.58
C GLY A 213 -19.91 -11.54 10.74
N GLU A 214 -20.88 -12.37 11.10
CA GLU A 214 -22.17 -12.43 10.37
C GLU A 214 -23.00 -11.14 10.49
N SER A 215 -22.75 -10.35 11.55
CA SER A 215 -23.49 -9.10 11.82
C SER A 215 -22.86 -7.87 11.17
N GLU A 216 -21.72 -8.00 10.49
CA GLU A 216 -20.90 -6.91 9.93
C GLU A 216 -20.42 -5.85 10.97
N THR A 217 -20.64 -6.11 12.25
CA THR A 217 -20.33 -5.20 13.38
C THR A 217 -19.18 -5.69 14.25
N GLU A 218 -18.84 -6.99 14.20
CA GLU A 218 -17.68 -7.51 14.91
C GLU A 218 -16.38 -6.94 14.30
N VAL A 219 -15.30 -6.97 15.07
CA VAL A 219 -13.95 -6.72 14.54
C VAL A 219 -13.03 -7.78 15.09
N ARG A 220 -12.60 -8.70 14.23
CA ARG A 220 -11.49 -9.60 14.52
C ARG A 220 -10.35 -9.31 13.57
N LEU A 221 -9.17 -9.08 14.14
CA LEU A 221 -7.94 -8.90 13.39
C LEU A 221 -7.42 -10.26 12.92
N SER A 222 -7.21 -10.39 11.61
CA SER A 222 -6.50 -11.51 11.01
C SER A 222 -5.37 -10.98 10.13
N PHE A 223 -4.24 -11.70 10.10
CA PHE A 223 -3.05 -11.33 9.32
C PHE A 223 -2.80 -12.37 8.24
N ALA A 224 -2.84 -11.95 6.98
CA ALA A 224 -2.34 -12.76 5.88
C ALA A 224 -0.83 -12.52 5.73
N SER A 225 -0.02 -13.44 6.26
CA SER A 225 1.44 -13.35 6.23
C SER A 225 2.00 -13.32 4.79
N CYS A 226 3.08 -12.56 4.59
CA CYS A 226 3.88 -12.56 3.36
C CYS A 226 4.55 -13.92 3.06
N SER A 227 4.84 -14.71 4.09
CA SER A 227 5.36 -16.08 3.94
C SER A 227 4.18 -17.03 3.82
N GLY A 228 3.91 -17.51 2.59
CA GLY A 228 2.84 -18.44 2.26
C GLY A 228 2.98 -19.81 2.93
N HIS A 229 2.72 -19.88 4.24
CA HIS A 229 2.54 -21.09 5.02
C HIS A 229 1.46 -20.88 6.08
N CYS A 230 0.27 -20.41 5.68
CA CYS A 230 -0.94 -20.79 6.40
C CYS A 230 -1.27 -22.24 6.04
N ARG A 231 -0.64 -23.20 6.73
CA ARG A 231 -1.28 -24.51 6.94
C ARG A 231 -2.23 -24.32 8.11
N GLU A 232 -3.51 -24.41 7.83
CA GLU A 232 -4.55 -24.67 8.83
C GLU A 232 -4.07 -25.84 9.72
N ARG A 233 -4.12 -25.65 11.04
CA ARG A 233 -4.12 -26.74 12.01
C ARG A 233 -5.44 -26.71 12.74
#